data_AF-A0A2T5I7B3-F1
#
_entry.id   AF-A0A2T5I7B3-F1
#
_cell.length_a   1.000
_cell.length_b   1.000
_cell.length_c   1.000
_cell.angle_alpha   90.00
_cell.angle_beta   90.00
_cell.angle_gamma   90.00
#
_symmetry.space_group_name_H-M   'P 1'
#
loop_
_entity.id
_entity.type
_entity.pdbx_description
1 polymer ?
#
loop_
_entity_poly.entity_id
_entity_poly.type
_entity_poly.pdbx_seq_one_letter_code
_entity_poly.pdbx_strand_id
1 'polypeptide(L)'
;MGYKFLDQCYDTKQDFLNSVAQHCYSPGSGSGGISSYFTSCTANTDDITVQAYLLSNGTAQTPWTYTPQLISCDFLPPPTLSDSIELAWLVVGVWVVAWGFKKMAEVIRK
;
A
#
# COMPACT_ATOMS: atom_id res chain seq x y z
N MET A 1 -8.89 6.81 13.46
CA MET A 1 -8.77 7.00 12.01
C MET A 1 -7.36 7.50 11.75
N GLY A 2 -6.41 6.58 11.57
CA GLY A 2 -4.99 6.89 11.44
C GLY A 2 -4.56 7.06 9.99
N TYR A 3 -3.31 7.48 9.78
CA TYR A 3 -2.68 7.59 8.47
C TYR A 3 -1.74 6.41 8.24
N LYS A 4 -1.91 5.73 7.10
CA LYS A 4 -1.11 4.56 6.73
C LYS A 4 0.13 5.01 5.98
N PHE A 5 1.29 4.61 6.47
CA PHE A 5 2.55 4.70 5.74
C PHE A 5 3.27 3.35 5.81
N LEU A 6 3.55 2.77 4.64
CA LEU A 6 4.03 1.38 4.52
C LEU A 6 3.06 0.41 5.22
N ASP A 7 3.58 -0.46 6.10
CA ASP A 7 2.82 -1.42 6.91
C ASP A 7 2.45 -0.87 8.30
N GLN A 8 2.68 0.42 8.57
CA GLN A 8 2.41 1.04 9.86
C GLN A 8 1.28 2.07 9.79
N CYS A 9 0.56 2.18 10.90
CA CYS A 9 -0.54 3.11 11.09
C CYS A 9 -0.18 4.12 12.17
N TYR A 10 -0.29 5.41 11.83
CA TYR A 10 0.02 6.52 12.71
C TYR A 10 -1.26 7.25 13.12
N ASP A 11 -1.45 7.48 14.41
CA ASP A 11 -2.66 8.12 14.93
C ASP A 11 -2.72 9.62 14.63
N THR A 12 -1.58 10.28 14.52
CA THR A 12 -1.49 11.71 14.22
C THR A 12 -0.87 11.98 12.86
N LYS A 13 -1.30 13.07 12.22
CA LYS A 13 -0.72 13.56 10.95
C LYS A 13 0.77 13.85 11.12
N GLN A 14 1.17 14.37 12.28
CA GLN A 14 2.56 14.70 12.57
C GLN A 14 3.45 13.45 12.63
N ASP A 15 2.99 12.37 13.26
CA ASP A 15 3.75 11.12 13.34
C ASP A 15 3.90 10.45 11.96
N PHE A 16 2.85 10.53 11.14
CA PHE A 16 2.92 10.12 9.74
C PHE A 16 3.97 10.92 8.96
N LEU A 17 3.93 12.26 9.02
CA LEU A 17 4.89 13.11 8.33
C LEU A 17 6.32 12.88 8.81
N ASN A 18 6.52 12.69 10.12
CA ASN A 18 7.81 12.36 10.72
C ASN A 18 8.36 11.03 10.17
N SER A 19 7.52 9.99 10.09
CA SER A 19 7.92 8.68 9.55
C SER A 19 8.25 8.74 8.06
N VAL A 20 7.44 9.48 7.28
CA VAL A 20 7.70 9.70 5.85
C VAL A 20 9.02 10.45 5.66
N ALA A 21 9.28 11.48 6.46
CA ALA A 21 10.52 12.26 6.40
C ALA A 21 11.76 11.40 6.72
N GLN A 22 11.66 10.44 7.65
CA GLN A 22 12.73 9.49 7.94
C GLN A 22 13.07 8.55 6.77
N HIS A 23 12.07 8.18 5.96
CA HIS A 23 12.25 7.30 4.80
C HIS A 23 12.64 8.05 3.52
N CYS A 24 12.72 9.38 3.58
CA CYS A 24 13.02 10.24 2.44
C CYS A 24 14.54 10.37 2.18
N TYR A 25 15.38 9.73 3.00
CA TYR A 25 16.79 9.53 2.71
C TYR A 25 16.95 8.43 1.64
N SER A 26 16.99 8.84 0.37
CA SER A 26 17.36 7.96 -0.73
C SER A 26 18.72 8.41 -1.28
N PRO A 27 19.82 7.68 -0.99
CA PRO A 27 21.03 7.84 -1.79
C PRO A 27 20.69 7.32 -3.18
N GLY A 28 20.53 8.23 -4.15
CA GLY A 28 20.09 7.90 -5.50
C GLY A 28 20.93 6.79 -6.11
N SER A 29 20.42 5.56 -6.08
CA SER A 29 21.06 4.36 -6.61
C SER A 29 20.28 3.87 -7.83
N GLY A 30 20.55 4.52 -8.97
CA GLY A 30 20.42 3.90 -10.30
C GLY A 30 19.15 4.16 -11.12
N SER A 31 19.39 4.31 -12.43
CA SER A 31 18.53 4.22 -13.63
C SER A 31 17.25 5.06 -13.78
N GLY A 32 16.90 5.93 -12.83
CA GLY A 32 15.76 6.85 -13.03
C GLY A 32 15.66 8.00 -12.02
N GLY A 33 16.46 7.98 -10.96
CA GLY A 33 16.57 9.04 -9.96
C GLY A 33 17.95 9.70 -10.01
N ILE A 34 18.00 10.98 -9.70
CA ILE A 34 19.13 11.89 -9.89
C ILE A 34 20.40 11.33 -9.20
N SER A 35 21.29 10.68 -9.96
CA SER A 35 22.46 9.92 -9.48
C SER A 35 23.56 10.76 -8.82
N SER A 36 23.30 12.04 -8.58
CA SER A 36 24.27 13.03 -8.11
C SER A 36 23.81 13.76 -6.86
N TYR A 37 22.70 13.34 -6.23
CA TYR A 37 22.19 13.99 -5.03
C TYR A 37 21.80 13.00 -3.93
N PHE A 38 21.97 13.42 -2.68
CA PHE A 38 21.32 12.82 -1.52
C PHE A 38 20.29 13.81 -0.96
N THR A 39 19.16 13.29 -0.48
CA THR A 39 18.07 14.10 0.06
C THR A 39 17.99 13.97 1.58
N SER A 40 17.76 15.09 2.26
CA SER A 40 17.37 15.18 3.66
C SER A 40 15.98 15.77 3.71
N CYS A 41 15.10 15.22 4.55
CA CYS A 41 13.71 15.65 4.60
C CYS A 41 13.30 15.98 6.03
N THR A 42 12.57 17.08 6.17
CA THR A 42 12.10 17.60 7.45
C THR A 42 10.59 17.69 7.40
N ALA A 43 9.92 17.05 8.35
CA ALA A 43 8.48 17.16 8.50
C ALA A 43 8.10 18.51 9.14
N ASN A 44 7.17 19.23 8.51
CA ASN A 44 6.50 20.38 9.09
C ASN A 44 5.08 19.98 9.53
N THR A 45 4.21 20.96 9.80
CA THR A 45 2.81 20.71 10.20
C THR A 45 1.96 20.13 9.07
N ASP A 46 2.22 20.52 7.83
CA ASP A 46 1.36 20.20 6.69
C ASP A 46 2.08 19.55 5.51
N ASP A 47 3.39 19.72 5.42
CA ASP A 47 4.22 19.26 4.33
C ASP A 47 5.57 18.73 4.82
N ILE A 48 6.34 18.17 3.89
CA ILE A 48 7.71 17.73 4.12
C ILE A 48 8.61 18.60 3.26
N THR A 49 9.52 19.34 3.90
CA THR A 49 10.57 20.06 3.17
C THR A 49 11.66 19.08 2.79
N VAL A 50 11.92 18.95 1.50
CA VAL A 50 13.02 18.14 0.96
C VAL A 50 14.16 19.05 0.57
N GLN A 51 15.32 18.77 1.13
CA GLN A 51 16.58 19.43 0.84
C GLN A 51 17.50 18.46 0.12
N ALA A 52 17.81 18.72 -1.15
CA ALA A 52 18.83 17.97 -1.86
C ALA A 52 20.22 18.56 -1.65
N TYR A 53 21.21 17.69 -1.67
CA TYR A 53 22.62 18.02 -1.60
C TYR A 53 23.36 17.25 -2.69
N LEU A 54 24.27 17.93 -3.39
CA LEU A 54 25.15 17.28 -4.37
C LEU A 54 26.02 16.22 -3.69
N LEU A 55 26.05 15.00 -4.24
CA LEU A 55 26.91 13.92 -3.77
C LEU A 55 28.40 14.26 -3.91
N SER A 56 28.76 15.09 -4.89
CA SER A 56 30.14 15.43 -5.23
C SER A 56 30.81 16.38 -4.24
N ASN A 57 30.06 17.29 -3.63
CA ASN A 57 30.62 18.37 -2.80
C ASN A 57 29.72 18.79 -1.62
N GLY A 58 28.58 18.12 -1.40
CA GLY A 58 27.64 18.44 -0.33
C GLY A 58 26.94 19.80 -0.50
N THR A 59 26.99 20.43 -1.67
CA THR A 59 26.34 21.74 -1.87
C THR A 59 24.83 21.59 -1.88
N ALA A 60 24.18 22.35 -1.00
CA ALA A 60 22.74 22.43 -0.90
C ALA A 60 22.12 22.96 -2.21
N GLN A 61 21.09 22.28 -2.69
CA GLN A 61 20.24 22.75 -3.78
C GLN A 61 19.06 23.54 -3.26
N THR A 62 18.25 24.09 -4.15
CA THR A 62 16.99 24.73 -3.78
C THR A 62 16.08 23.70 -3.08
N PRO A 63 15.61 23.97 -1.84
CA PRO A 63 14.65 23.09 -1.19
C PRO A 63 13.30 23.15 -1.90
N TRP A 64 12.56 22.05 -1.87
CA TRP A 64 11.18 21.99 -2.33
C TRP A 64 10.29 21.33 -1.29
N THR A 65 8.99 21.63 -1.34
CA THR A 65 8.01 21.03 -0.45
C THR A 65 7.31 19.86 -1.15
N TYR A 66 7.10 18.79 -0.40
CA TYR A 66 6.37 17.60 -0.82
C TYR A 66 5.23 17.33 0.16
N THR A 67 4.01 17.27 -0.36
CA THR A 67 2.83 16.92 0.42
C THR A 67 2.45 15.45 0.14
N PRO A 68 2.74 14.53 1.06
CA PRO A 68 2.37 13.13 0.89
C PRO A 68 0.85 12.96 0.86
N GLN A 69 0.37 11.99 0.08
CA GLN A 69 -1.02 11.60 0.09
C GLN A 69 -1.36 10.93 1.43
N LEU A 70 -2.40 11.43 2.09
CA LEU A 70 -2.89 10.92 3.36
C LEU A 70 -3.78 9.71 3.08
N ILE A 71 -3.21 8.51 3.15
CA ILE A 71 -3.95 7.25 3.00
C ILE A 71 -4.54 6.89 4.37
N SER A 72 -5.84 6.62 4.45
CA SER A 72 -6.45 6.19 5.71
C SER A 72 -6.02 4.77 6.08
N CYS A 73 -5.81 4.54 7.37
CA CYS A 73 -5.60 3.21 7.95
C CYS A 73 -6.86 2.34 7.91
N ASP A 74 -8.03 2.95 7.68
CA ASP A 74 -9.31 2.26 7.50
C ASP A 74 -9.44 1.61 6.11
N PHE A 75 -8.33 1.10 5.56
CA PHE A 75 -8.41 0.03 4.56
C PHE A 75 -8.90 -1.22 5.30
N LEU A 76 -10.20 -1.29 5.55
CA LEU A 76 -10.87 -2.57 5.40
C LEU A 76 -10.47 -3.05 4.00
N PRO A 77 -9.87 -4.24 3.83
CA PRO A 77 -9.93 -4.88 2.53
C PRO A 77 -11.40 -4.81 2.11
N PRO A 78 -11.73 -4.33 0.90
CA PRO A 78 -13.13 -4.27 0.51
C PRO A 78 -13.70 -5.67 0.75
N PRO A 79 -14.77 -5.82 1.55
CA PRO A 79 -15.29 -7.13 1.98
C PRO A 79 -15.58 -8.09 0.79
N THR A 80 -15.64 -7.52 -0.41
CA THR A 80 -15.79 -8.16 -1.72
C THR A 80 -14.91 -9.39 -2.00
N LEU A 81 -13.67 -9.51 -1.49
CA LEU A 81 -12.83 -10.68 -1.81
C LEU A 81 -13.18 -11.91 -0.96
N SER A 82 -13.49 -11.73 0.32
CA SER A 82 -13.98 -12.81 1.17
C SER A 82 -15.36 -13.29 0.70
N ASP A 83 -16.25 -12.34 0.44
CA ASP A 83 -17.62 -12.62 0.00
C ASP A 83 -17.65 -13.37 -1.34
N SER A 84 -16.79 -13.01 -2.29
CA SER A 84 -16.75 -13.68 -3.61
C SER A 84 -16.19 -15.11 -3.55
N ILE A 85 -15.25 -15.39 -2.65
CA ILE A 85 -14.69 -16.73 -2.45
C ILE A 85 -15.74 -17.64 -1.79
N GLU A 86 -16.41 -17.18 -0.74
CA GLU A 86 -17.48 -17.95 -0.09
C GLU A 86 -18.64 -18.23 -1.05
N LEU A 87 -19.04 -17.24 -1.86
CA LEU A 87 -20.08 -17.43 -2.86
C LEU A 87 -19.67 -18.46 -3.92
N ALA A 88 -18.41 -18.44 -4.38
CA ALA A 88 -17.90 -19.40 -5.35
C ALA A 88 -17.93 -20.84 -4.82
N TRP A 89 -17.54 -21.07 -3.57
CA TRP A 89 -17.59 -22.39 -2.94
C TRP A 89 -19.02 -22.91 -2.74
N LEU A 90 -19.97 -22.03 -2.43
CA LEU A 90 -21.38 -22.39 -2.35
C LEU A 90 -21.93 -22.85 -3.70
N VAL A 91 -21.61 -22.14 -4.79
CA VAL A 91 -22.05 -22.53 -6.14
C VAL A 91 -21.46 -23.88 -6.53
N VAL A 92 -20.16 -24.12 -6.29
CA VAL A 92 -19.52 -25.42 -6.57
C VAL A 92 -20.17 -26.54 -5.75
N GLY A 93 -20.44 -26.30 -4.45
CA GLY A 93 -21.11 -27.27 -3.58
C GLY A 93 -22.48 -27.70 -4.11
N VAL A 94 -23.32 -26.75 -4.54
CA VAL A 94 -24.64 -27.05 -5.11
C VAL A 94 -24.52 -27.86 -6.40
N TRP A 95 -23.57 -27.53 -7.27
CA TRP A 95 -23.33 -28.26 -8.52
C TRP A 95 -22.90 -29.71 -8.28
N VAL A 96 -21.99 -29.95 -7.34
CA VAL A 96 -21.51 -31.30 -6.99
C VAL A 96 -22.64 -32.15 -6.43
N VAL A 97 -23.47 -31.59 -5.55
CA VAL A 97 -24.63 -32.29 -4.97
C VAL A 97 -25.65 -32.64 -6.05
N ALA A 98 -26.00 -31.69 -6.93
CA ALA A 98 -26.92 -31.93 -8.04
C ALA A 98 -26.41 -33.02 -9.00
N TRP A 99 -25.10 -33.03 -9.30
CA TRP A 99 -24.48 -34.06 -10.12
C TRP A 99 -24.52 -35.44 -9.44
N GLY A 100 -24.28 -35.50 -8.13
CA GLY A 100 -24.39 -36.73 -7.33
C GLY A 100 -25.80 -37.33 -7.39
N PHE A 101 -26.84 -36.51 -7.20
CA PHE A 101 -28.24 -36.95 -7.33
C PHE A 101 -28.56 -37.46 -8.74
N LYS A 102 -28.07 -36.77 -9.78
CA LYS A 102 -28.25 -37.22 -11.17
C LYS A 102 -27.62 -38.58 -11.41
N LYS A 103 -26.40 -38.82 -10.90
CA LYS A 103 -25.71 -40.11 -11.06
C LYS A 103 -26.39 -41.23 -10.28
N MET A 104 -26.87 -40.96 -9.08
CA MET A 104 -27.68 -41.92 -8.30
C MET A 104 -28.97 -42.30 -9.04
N ALA A 105 -29.66 -41.33 -9.63
CA ALA A 105 -30.86 -41.58 -10.41
C ALA A 105 -30.59 -42.38 -11.71
N GLU A 106 -29.46 -42.14 -12.38
CA GLU A 106 -29.02 -42.93 -13.54
C GLU A 106 -28.70 -44.39 -13.17
N VAL A 107 -28.13 -44.62 -11.98
CA VAL A 107 -27.83 -45.98 -11.49
C VAL A 107 -29.10 -46.73 -11.08
N ILE A 108 -30.05 -46.07 -10.43
CA ILE A 108 -31.30 -46.70 -9.97
C ILE A 108 -32.26 -47.00 -11.14
N ARG A 109 -32.20 -46.23 -12.23
CA ARG A 109 -32.99 -46.46 -13.44
C ARG A 109 -32.41 -47.53 -14.38
N LYS A 110 -31.24 -48.09 -14.06
CA LYS A 110 -30.63 -49.22 -14.76
C LYS A 110 -30.87 -50.52 -14.00
#